data_AF-U9U9D0-F1
#
_entry.id   AF-U9U9D0-F1
#
_cell.length_a   1.000
_cell.length_b   1.000
_cell.length_c   1.000
_cell.angle_alpha   90.00
_cell.angle_beta   90.00
_cell.angle_gamma   90.00
#
_symmetry.space_group_name_H-M   'P 1'
#
loop_
_entity.id
_entity.type
_entity.pdbx_description
1 polymer ?
#
loop_
_entity_poly.entity_id
_entity_poly.type
_entity_poly.pdbx_seq_one_letter_code
_entity_poly.pdbx_strand_id
1 'polypeptide(L)'
;MAKKAKRANPMSELTEFYSKVCVARSIKFVTNEASKEEINLSESDQFSHNLATILARNNEVVAVNLKILPNKCRIYISKNNKWLNKDTKYIEEIQVLMKNLSKDDPITFEQAAERKDVFALFYNVLEYCSVKLGRRLNKLKKDIKNNKHQPHIKSFLEFLESSEINVNNLDEINESSGKEISKFEYLMTTACCEYYKYNKKNKNYPQRFLGHIKKVGSYAASVMDIVNCACKDKYKIPFSCIDLRLLDPVPKNCLKNKKIRDRLNEIYGGTGGQLDRGRINHIYLHVELNILTNTDILSKEHNEFIAVSKKCCYLCESYIKFLRSKGYKITVSGGHKKLYHKWKLPDTYSSEFAKCALCDLDQIIESEIEQHTKIIAKSDSNGENADSDNPIRNHVAMKKIFSNVA
;
A
#
# COMPACT_ATOMS: atom_id res chain seq x y z
N MET A 1 -31.54 -33.28 34.41
CA MET A 1 -30.50 -33.57 33.39
C MET A 1 -30.04 -32.27 32.75
N ALA A 2 -28.85 -31.78 33.10
CA ALA A 2 -28.28 -30.58 32.50
C ALA A 2 -27.82 -30.88 31.06
N LYS A 3 -28.37 -30.16 30.07
CA LYS A 3 -27.89 -30.19 28.69
C LYS A 3 -26.44 -29.67 28.68
N LYS A 4 -25.47 -30.59 28.58
CA LYS A 4 -24.09 -30.24 28.23
C LYS A 4 -24.11 -29.57 26.86
N ALA A 5 -23.88 -28.26 26.83
CA ALA A 5 -23.53 -27.56 25.61
C ALA A 5 -22.32 -28.27 24.99
N LYS A 6 -22.48 -28.79 23.75
CA LYS A 6 -21.37 -29.29 22.94
C LYS A 6 -20.37 -28.15 22.82
N ARG A 7 -19.26 -28.20 23.56
CA ARG A 7 -18.11 -27.33 23.32
C ARG A 7 -17.62 -27.66 21.90
N ALA A 8 -17.86 -26.75 20.96
CA ALA A 8 -17.24 -26.80 19.65
C ALA A 8 -15.72 -26.94 19.84
N ASN A 9 -15.10 -27.87 19.12
CA ASN A 9 -13.68 -28.12 19.22
C ASN A 9 -12.97 -26.92 18.55
N PRO A 10 -12.05 -26.20 19.21
CA PRO A 10 -11.35 -25.05 18.61
C PRO A 10 -10.68 -25.37 17.25
N MET A 11 -10.33 -26.64 17.05
CA MET A 11 -9.78 -27.14 15.78
C MET A 11 -10.81 -27.18 14.63
N SER A 12 -12.10 -27.36 14.90
CA SER A 12 -13.15 -27.34 13.87
C SER A 12 -13.43 -25.91 13.39
N GLU A 13 -13.42 -24.94 14.29
CA GLU A 13 -13.71 -23.52 14.00
C GLU A 13 -12.64 -22.88 13.11
N LEU A 14 -11.35 -23.16 13.38
CA LEU A 14 -10.25 -22.71 12.52
C LEU A 14 -10.33 -23.34 11.12
N THR A 15 -10.72 -24.61 11.04
CA THR A 15 -10.89 -25.31 9.76
C THR A 15 -12.02 -24.69 8.95
N GLU A 16 -13.15 -24.41 9.60
CA GLU A 16 -14.30 -23.74 9.00
C GLU A 16 -13.94 -22.33 8.51
N PHE A 17 -13.23 -21.55 9.33
CA PHE A 17 -12.78 -20.20 8.97
C PHE A 17 -11.97 -20.19 7.68
N TYR A 18 -10.93 -21.03 7.58
CA TYR A 18 -10.11 -21.08 6.37
C TYR A 18 -10.87 -21.60 5.15
N SER A 19 -11.86 -22.48 5.36
CA SER A 19 -12.74 -22.95 4.28
C SER A 19 -13.59 -21.80 3.74
N LYS A 20 -14.22 -20.99 4.61
CA LYS A 20 -15.01 -19.81 4.20
C LYS A 20 -14.16 -18.71 3.58
N VAL A 21 -12.98 -18.42 4.11
CA VAL A 21 -12.02 -17.47 3.49
C VAL A 21 -11.66 -17.89 2.06
N CYS A 22 -11.59 -19.19 1.79
CA CYS A 22 -11.35 -19.69 0.44
C CYS A 22 -12.56 -19.47 -0.48
N VAL A 23 -13.76 -19.83 -0.02
CA VAL A 23 -15.02 -19.62 -0.77
C VAL A 23 -15.24 -18.14 -1.09
N ALA A 24 -15.13 -17.27 -0.08
CA ALA A 24 -15.28 -15.82 -0.23
C ALA A 24 -14.28 -15.18 -1.21
N ARG A 25 -13.18 -15.86 -1.54
CA ARG A 25 -12.21 -15.42 -2.56
C ARG A 25 -12.57 -15.86 -3.97
N SER A 26 -13.26 -17.00 -4.13
CA SER A 26 -13.72 -17.49 -5.44
C SER A 26 -14.84 -16.61 -5.98
N ILE A 27 -15.59 -16.00 -5.08
CA ILE A 27 -16.58 -14.97 -5.36
C ILE A 27 -15.80 -13.67 -5.48
N LYS A 28 -15.81 -12.99 -6.64
CA LYS A 28 -14.99 -11.78 -6.89
C LYS A 28 -15.52 -10.61 -6.05
N PHE A 29 -15.26 -10.62 -4.74
CA PHE A 29 -15.62 -9.55 -3.83
C PHE A 29 -14.90 -8.26 -4.24
N VAL A 30 -15.61 -7.44 -5.00
CA VAL A 30 -15.21 -6.08 -5.37
C VAL A 30 -16.38 -5.18 -5.03
N THR A 31 -16.57 -4.91 -3.75
CA THR A 31 -17.27 -3.68 -3.37
C THR A 31 -16.42 -2.53 -3.93
N ASN A 32 -16.89 -1.89 -5.00
CA ASN A 32 -16.12 -1.02 -5.91
C ASN A 32 -15.54 0.26 -5.30
N GLU A 33 -15.61 0.46 -3.98
CA GLU A 33 -15.04 1.64 -3.35
C GLU A 33 -14.14 1.23 -2.18
N ALA A 34 -12.82 1.33 -2.40
CA ALA A 34 -11.89 1.49 -1.29
C ALA A 34 -12.33 2.71 -0.46
N SER A 35 -12.15 2.67 0.87
CA SER A 35 -12.54 3.80 1.72
C SER A 35 -11.99 5.11 1.13
N LYS A 36 -12.90 6.05 0.85
CA LYS A 36 -12.58 7.40 0.35
C LYS A 36 -12.10 8.32 1.49
N GLU A 37 -12.20 7.86 2.74
CA GLU A 37 -11.75 8.60 3.91
C GLU A 37 -10.22 8.75 3.87
N GLU A 38 -9.77 9.96 3.52
CA GLU A 38 -8.43 10.42 3.86
C GLU A 38 -8.38 10.55 5.38
N ILE A 39 -7.61 9.67 6.02
CA ILE A 39 -7.34 9.77 7.45
C ILE A 39 -6.45 11.00 7.63
N ASN A 40 -6.84 11.92 8.50
CA ASN A 40 -5.96 13.01 8.94
C ASN A 40 -4.79 12.40 9.72
N LEU A 41 -3.66 12.22 9.03
CA LEU A 41 -2.44 11.67 9.62
C LEU A 41 -1.72 12.76 10.41
N SER A 42 -1.22 12.40 11.60
CA SER A 42 -0.23 13.24 12.26
C SER A 42 1.05 13.29 11.40
N GLU A 43 1.92 14.26 11.66
CA GLU A 43 3.15 14.39 10.88
C GLU A 43 4.09 13.17 11.03
N SER A 44 4.15 12.56 12.21
CA SER A 44 4.86 11.31 12.45
C SER A 44 4.23 10.12 11.71
N ASP A 45 2.91 10.10 11.58
CA ASP A 45 2.20 9.07 10.83
C ASP A 45 2.46 9.21 9.33
N GLN A 46 2.43 10.45 8.82
CA GLN A 46 2.79 10.78 7.44
C GLN A 46 4.24 10.39 7.15
N PHE A 47 5.17 10.66 8.06
CA PHE A 47 6.55 10.23 7.96
C PHE A 47 6.68 8.70 7.83
N SER A 48 5.98 7.95 8.70
CA SER A 48 5.93 6.49 8.64
C SER A 48 5.38 5.97 7.31
N HIS A 49 4.36 6.63 6.77
CA HIS A 49 3.75 6.28 5.48
C HIS A 49 4.69 6.55 4.30
N ASN A 50 5.46 7.64 4.36
CA ASN A 50 6.46 7.95 3.36
C ASN A 50 7.62 6.95 3.38
N LEU A 51 8.08 6.53 4.57
CA LEU A 51 9.02 5.42 4.71
C LEU A 51 8.47 4.12 4.09
N ALA A 52 7.24 3.73 4.44
CA ALA A 52 6.62 2.52 3.88
C ALA A 52 6.55 2.58 2.34
N THR A 53 6.36 3.77 1.77
CA THR A 53 6.29 3.99 0.32
C THR A 53 7.64 3.75 -0.37
N ILE A 54 8.72 4.36 0.13
CA ILE A 54 10.06 4.28 -0.49
C ILE A 54 10.76 2.93 -0.24
N LEU A 55 10.33 2.19 0.79
CA LEU A 55 10.86 0.86 1.09
C LEU A 55 10.21 -0.27 0.28
N ALA A 56 9.17 0.03 -0.50
CA ALA A 56 8.36 -0.99 -1.16
C ALA A 56 8.71 -1.16 -2.66
N ARG A 57 9.78 -1.89 -2.95
CA ARG A 57 10.42 -1.97 -4.30
C ARG A 57 9.67 -2.63 -5.45
N ASN A 58 9.07 -3.81 -5.25
CA ASN A 58 8.49 -4.63 -6.34
C ASN A 58 7.02 -4.96 -6.00
N ASN A 59 6.67 -6.23 -5.92
CA ASN A 59 5.37 -6.70 -5.45
C ASN A 59 5.28 -6.68 -3.92
N GLU A 60 6.37 -6.25 -3.28
CA GLU A 60 6.51 -6.17 -1.85
C GLU A 60 5.49 -5.21 -1.23
N VAL A 61 5.08 -5.60 -0.04
CA VAL A 61 4.30 -4.78 0.88
C VAL A 61 5.20 -4.56 2.07
N VAL A 62 5.23 -3.33 2.55
CA VAL A 62 6.03 -2.91 3.70
C VAL A 62 5.07 -2.28 4.69
N ALA A 63 5.22 -2.64 5.95
CA ALA A 63 4.59 -1.98 7.07
C ALA A 63 5.67 -1.30 7.91
N VAL A 64 5.37 -0.11 8.42
CA VAL A 64 6.24 0.69 9.29
C VAL A 64 5.44 1.13 10.50
N ASN A 65 6.00 0.93 11.69
CA ASN A 65 5.53 1.57 12.92
C ASN A 65 6.67 2.45 13.46
N LEU A 66 6.34 3.70 13.72
CA LEU A 66 7.26 4.71 14.25
C LEU A 66 6.83 5.07 15.66
N LYS A 67 7.78 5.04 16.59
CA LYS A 67 7.60 5.56 17.94
C LYS A 67 8.59 6.70 18.17
N ILE A 68 8.06 7.92 18.32
CA ILE A 68 8.85 9.07 18.73
C ILE A 68 8.89 9.08 20.26
N LEU A 69 10.09 8.93 20.82
CA LEU A 69 10.36 8.99 22.25
C LEU A 69 11.21 10.25 22.54
N PRO A 70 11.25 10.76 23.79
CA PRO A 70 11.92 12.03 24.09
C PRO A 70 13.37 12.12 23.58
N ASN A 71 14.13 11.02 23.69
CA ASN A 71 15.57 11.00 23.37
C ASN A 71 15.93 10.11 22.17
N LYS A 72 14.93 9.50 21.52
CA LYS A 72 15.17 8.56 20.42
C LYS A 72 13.94 8.33 19.56
N CYS A 73 14.16 7.89 18.35
CA CYS A 73 13.13 7.39 17.46
C CYS A 73 13.29 5.87 17.35
N ARG A 74 12.20 5.11 17.50
CA ARG A 74 12.21 3.67 17.23
C ARG A 74 11.36 3.36 16.00
N ILE A 75 11.92 2.61 15.07
CA ILE A 75 11.27 2.26 13.80
C ILE A 75 11.21 0.75 13.65
N TYR A 76 10.02 0.18 13.59
CA TYR A 76 9.80 -1.22 13.26
C TYR A 76 9.41 -1.33 11.79
N ILE A 77 10.11 -2.17 11.04
CA ILE A 77 9.84 -2.40 9.62
C ILE A 77 9.56 -3.88 9.40
N SER A 78 8.42 -4.19 8.77
CA SER A 78 8.10 -5.53 8.30
C SER A 78 7.89 -5.52 6.79
N LYS A 79 8.31 -6.60 6.12
CA LYS A 79 7.96 -6.85 4.73
C LYS A 79 7.65 -8.32 4.46
N ASN A 80 7.00 -8.56 3.33
CA ASN A 80 6.49 -9.89 2.94
C ASN A 80 7.48 -10.76 2.16
N ASN A 81 8.74 -10.34 2.04
CA ASN A 81 9.80 -11.03 1.30
C ASN A 81 11.09 -10.96 2.11
N LYS A 82 12.05 -11.85 1.81
CA LYS A 82 13.35 -11.87 2.52
C LYS A 82 14.08 -10.52 2.42
N TRP A 83 14.74 -10.13 3.52
CA TRP A 83 15.73 -9.06 3.51
C TRP A 83 16.94 -9.51 2.67
N LEU A 84 17.37 -8.65 1.75
CA LEU A 84 18.57 -8.79 0.95
C LEU A 84 19.61 -7.80 1.46
N ASN A 85 20.89 -8.07 1.24
CA ASN A 85 21.97 -7.14 1.65
C ASN A 85 21.77 -5.73 1.09
N LYS A 86 21.27 -5.62 -0.15
CA LYS A 86 20.93 -4.32 -0.75
C LYS A 86 19.80 -3.58 -0.04
N ASP A 87 18.89 -4.29 0.63
CA ASP A 87 17.83 -3.67 1.41
C ASP A 87 18.42 -3.05 2.67
N THR A 88 19.30 -3.78 3.37
CA THR A 88 19.99 -3.27 4.56
C THR A 88 20.82 -2.03 4.23
N LYS A 89 21.62 -2.09 3.16
CA LYS A 89 22.43 -0.95 2.72
C LYS A 89 21.58 0.28 2.39
N TYR A 90 20.49 0.10 1.64
CA TYR A 90 19.57 1.19 1.30
C TYR A 90 18.92 1.82 2.55
N ILE A 91 18.55 1.01 3.53
CA ILE A 91 17.96 1.51 4.79
C ILE A 91 19.00 2.25 5.63
N GLU A 92 20.24 1.77 5.68
CA GLU A 92 21.34 2.46 6.35
C GLU A 92 21.62 3.83 5.71
N GLU A 93 21.57 3.93 4.38
CA GLU A 93 21.72 5.21 3.66
C GLU A 93 20.63 6.22 4.06
N ILE A 94 19.36 5.79 4.12
CA ILE A 94 18.26 6.63 4.61
C ILE A 94 18.51 7.06 6.06
N GLN A 95 18.92 6.14 6.93
CA GLN A 95 19.18 6.42 8.33
C GLN A 95 20.32 7.43 8.51
N VAL A 96 21.40 7.30 7.73
CA VAL A 96 22.54 8.23 7.74
C VAL A 96 22.10 9.61 7.26
N LEU A 97 21.34 9.70 6.17
CA LEU A 97 20.81 10.97 5.69
C LEU A 97 19.97 11.67 6.75
N MET A 98 19.03 10.95 7.37
CA MET A 98 18.18 11.51 8.43
C MET A 98 19.00 12.03 9.60
N LYS A 99 20.00 11.27 10.05
CA LYS A 99 20.91 11.70 11.12
C LYS A 99 21.66 12.97 10.73
N ASN A 100 22.15 13.06 9.50
CA ASN A 100 22.88 14.22 9.02
C ASN A 100 21.99 15.45 8.95
N LEU A 101 20.81 15.35 8.33
CA LEU A 101 19.84 16.45 8.25
C LEU A 101 19.37 16.92 9.63
N SER A 102 19.25 16.00 10.60
CA SER A 102 18.80 16.34 11.96
C SER A 102 19.83 17.11 12.79
N LYS A 103 21.12 17.08 12.42
CA LYS A 103 22.19 17.76 13.16
C LYS A 103 22.22 19.25 12.86
N ASP A 104 21.85 19.62 11.65
CA ASP A 104 21.85 21.00 11.21
C ASP A 104 20.83 21.82 12.01
N ASP A 105 20.95 23.14 11.93
CA ASP A 105 19.85 24.00 12.34
C ASP A 105 18.68 23.83 11.37
N PRO A 106 17.44 24.18 11.79
CA PRO A 106 16.31 24.06 10.89
C PRO A 106 16.53 24.82 9.59
N ILE A 107 16.55 24.05 8.51
CA ILE A 107 16.67 24.56 7.15
C ILE A 107 15.37 24.29 6.39
N THR A 108 15.12 25.10 5.37
CA THR A 108 13.99 24.88 4.48
C THR A 108 14.27 23.72 3.52
N PHE A 109 13.22 23.24 2.85
CA PHE A 109 13.38 22.21 1.82
C PHE A 109 14.36 22.65 0.73
N GLU A 110 14.26 23.91 0.31
CA GLU A 110 15.03 24.48 -0.80
C GLU A 110 16.52 24.42 -0.47
N GLN A 111 16.90 24.82 0.75
CA GLN A 111 18.27 24.72 1.25
C GLN A 111 18.74 23.25 1.36
N ALA A 112 17.88 22.36 1.86
CA ALA A 112 18.22 20.94 1.96
C ALA A 112 18.39 20.27 0.59
N ALA A 113 17.58 20.67 -0.40
CA ALA A 113 17.58 20.10 -1.75
C ALA A 113 18.87 20.40 -2.54
N GLU A 114 19.60 21.46 -2.19
CA GLU A 114 20.91 21.78 -2.77
C GLU A 114 22.02 20.82 -2.30
N ARG A 115 21.77 20.03 -1.24
CA ARG A 115 22.76 19.10 -0.73
C ARG A 115 22.90 17.88 -1.63
N LYS A 116 24.15 17.49 -1.86
CA LYS A 116 24.50 16.31 -2.65
C LYS A 116 23.90 15.01 -2.08
N ASP A 117 23.82 14.87 -0.76
CA ASP A 117 23.27 13.67 -0.10
C ASP A 117 21.74 13.58 -0.25
N VAL A 118 21.03 14.71 -0.19
CA VAL A 118 19.58 14.77 -0.46
C VAL A 118 19.30 14.44 -1.94
N PHE A 119 20.06 15.03 -2.86
CA PHE A 119 19.93 14.70 -4.29
C PHE A 119 20.19 13.22 -4.56
N ALA A 120 21.25 12.64 -3.96
CA ALA A 120 21.56 11.22 -4.06
C ALA A 120 20.42 10.33 -3.52
N LEU A 121 19.74 10.74 -2.44
CA LEU A 121 18.60 9.98 -1.92
C LEU A 121 17.47 9.83 -2.95
N PHE A 122 17.16 10.88 -3.73
CA PHE A 122 16.14 10.79 -4.78
C PHE A 122 16.47 9.67 -5.77
N TYR A 123 17.71 9.63 -6.25
CA TYR A 123 18.16 8.55 -7.14
C TYR A 123 18.13 7.20 -6.44
N ASN A 124 18.68 7.07 -5.23
CA ASN A 124 18.70 5.78 -4.54
C ASN A 124 17.27 5.22 -4.32
N VAL A 125 16.30 6.09 -4.00
CA VAL A 125 14.88 5.71 -3.86
C VAL A 125 14.29 5.23 -5.17
N LEU A 126 14.50 5.97 -6.26
CA LEU A 126 13.99 5.60 -7.57
C LEU A 126 14.63 4.31 -8.08
N GLU A 127 15.87 4.00 -7.68
CA GLU A 127 16.65 2.87 -8.17
C GLU A 127 16.19 1.63 -7.44
N TYR A 128 16.11 1.76 -6.11
CA TYR A 128 15.57 0.76 -5.22
C TYR A 128 14.13 0.37 -5.61
N CYS A 129 13.30 1.35 -6.00
CA CYS A 129 11.90 1.14 -6.40
C CYS A 129 11.65 1.00 -7.92
N SER A 130 12.69 0.96 -8.74
CA SER A 130 12.63 1.04 -10.21
C SER A 130 11.60 0.10 -10.84
N VAL A 131 11.59 -1.17 -10.46
CA VAL A 131 10.65 -2.18 -11.00
C VAL A 131 9.18 -1.80 -10.76
N LYS A 132 8.84 -1.33 -9.56
CA LYS A 132 7.46 -0.91 -9.25
C LYS A 132 7.14 0.45 -9.84
N LEU A 133 8.11 1.37 -9.89
CA LEU A 133 7.98 2.63 -10.60
C LEU A 133 7.68 2.42 -12.08
N GLY A 134 8.46 1.60 -12.78
CA GLY A 134 8.26 1.29 -14.19
C GLY A 134 6.86 0.74 -14.48
N ARG A 135 6.34 -0.17 -13.65
CA ARG A 135 4.95 -0.64 -13.78
C ARG A 135 3.89 0.44 -13.56
N ARG A 136 4.15 1.41 -12.67
CA ARG A 136 3.23 2.55 -12.45
C ARG A 136 3.30 3.52 -13.63
N LEU A 137 4.50 3.78 -14.14
CA LEU A 137 4.72 4.61 -15.31
C LEU A 137 4.06 4.02 -16.55
N ASN A 138 4.19 2.72 -16.79
CA ASN A 138 3.52 2.04 -17.91
C ASN A 138 2.00 2.15 -17.86
N LYS A 139 1.40 2.17 -16.67
CA LYS A 139 -0.04 2.41 -16.51
C LYS A 139 -0.42 3.85 -16.86
N LEU A 140 0.40 4.83 -16.46
CA LEU A 140 0.20 6.23 -16.83
C LEU A 140 0.38 6.43 -18.33
N LYS A 141 1.44 5.87 -18.94
CA LYS A 141 1.67 5.88 -20.39
C LYS A 141 0.49 5.28 -21.16
N LYS A 142 -0.09 4.18 -20.65
CA LYS A 142 -1.29 3.57 -21.25
C LYS A 142 -2.51 4.49 -21.19
N ASP A 143 -2.72 5.21 -20.08
CA ASP A 143 -3.81 6.18 -19.99
C ASP A 143 -3.62 7.33 -21.00
N ILE A 144 -2.39 7.84 -21.14
CA ILE A 144 -2.03 8.89 -22.11
C ILE A 144 -2.28 8.40 -23.54
N LYS A 145 -1.73 7.22 -23.90
CA LYS A 145 -1.90 6.62 -25.23
C LYS A 145 -3.35 6.44 -25.62
N ASN A 146 -4.18 5.93 -24.71
CA ASN A 146 -5.57 5.61 -24.99
C ASN A 146 -6.47 6.85 -25.06
N ASN A 147 -6.04 8.00 -24.55
CA ASN A 147 -6.89 9.16 -24.33
C ASN A 147 -6.23 10.48 -24.78
N LYS A 148 -5.30 10.45 -25.76
CA LYS A 148 -4.49 11.61 -26.17
C LYS A 148 -5.29 12.90 -26.42
N HIS A 149 -6.52 12.77 -26.94
CA HIS A 149 -7.36 13.92 -27.27
C HIS A 149 -8.11 14.52 -26.06
N GLN A 150 -8.15 13.82 -24.92
CA GLN A 150 -8.90 14.27 -23.75
C GLN A 150 -8.25 15.51 -23.11
N PRO A 151 -9.04 16.50 -22.67
CA PRO A 151 -8.51 17.77 -22.14
C PRO A 151 -7.53 17.60 -20.97
N HIS A 152 -7.79 16.66 -20.06
CA HIS A 152 -6.92 16.39 -18.92
C HIS A 152 -5.58 15.78 -19.32
N ILE A 153 -5.53 15.01 -20.41
CA ILE A 153 -4.28 14.47 -20.96
C ILE A 153 -3.48 15.60 -21.62
N LYS A 154 -4.12 16.44 -22.44
CA LYS A 154 -3.46 17.61 -23.05
C LYS A 154 -2.85 18.53 -22.00
N SER A 155 -3.62 18.89 -20.98
CA SER A 155 -3.13 19.69 -19.85
C SER A 155 -1.93 19.06 -19.15
N PHE A 156 -1.91 17.73 -19.00
CA PHE A 156 -0.77 17.04 -18.41
C PHE A 156 0.46 17.06 -19.33
N LEU A 157 0.28 16.85 -20.63
CA LEU A 157 1.38 16.89 -21.61
C LEU A 157 1.98 18.30 -21.73
N GLU A 158 1.15 19.33 -21.80
CA GLU A 158 1.59 20.74 -21.78
C GLU A 158 2.38 21.06 -20.51
N PHE A 159 1.95 20.52 -19.36
CA PHE A 159 2.71 20.66 -18.11
C PHE A 159 4.08 19.97 -18.20
N LEU A 160 4.15 18.73 -18.72
CA LEU A 160 5.41 18.02 -18.89
C LEU A 160 6.38 18.76 -19.84
N GLU A 161 5.88 19.28 -20.96
CA GLU A 161 6.66 20.11 -21.89
C GLU A 161 7.21 21.35 -21.21
N SER A 162 6.38 22.02 -20.39
CA SER A 162 6.82 23.19 -19.61
C SER A 162 7.86 22.88 -18.54
N SER A 163 7.96 21.60 -18.15
CA SER A 163 8.99 21.05 -17.25
C SER A 163 10.19 20.45 -18.02
N GLU A 164 10.35 20.79 -19.30
CA GLU A 164 11.45 20.35 -20.18
C GLU A 164 11.52 18.82 -20.37
N ILE A 165 10.38 18.14 -20.23
CA ILE A 165 10.28 16.70 -20.49
C ILE A 165 9.84 16.50 -21.94
N ASN A 166 10.65 15.76 -22.71
CA ASN A 166 10.28 15.40 -24.08
C ASN A 166 9.08 14.42 -24.07
N VAL A 167 7.94 14.89 -24.58
CA VAL A 167 6.68 14.13 -24.63
C VAL A 167 6.45 13.40 -25.95
N ASN A 168 7.26 13.66 -26.99
CA ASN A 168 7.00 13.18 -28.35
C ASN A 168 6.94 11.65 -28.46
N ASN A 169 7.65 10.95 -27.56
CA ASN A 169 7.69 9.48 -27.49
C ASN A 169 7.23 8.93 -26.13
N LEU A 170 6.42 9.70 -25.38
CA LEU A 170 6.03 9.29 -24.01
C LEU A 170 5.14 8.04 -24.02
N ASP A 171 4.41 7.81 -25.11
CA ASP A 171 3.54 6.67 -25.34
C ASP A 171 4.25 5.46 -25.94
N GLU A 172 5.53 5.59 -26.32
CA GLU A 172 6.39 4.45 -26.63
C GLU A 172 6.66 3.68 -25.32
N ILE A 173 6.12 2.46 -25.27
CA ILE A 173 6.33 1.53 -24.16
C ILE A 173 7.69 0.88 -24.36
N ASN A 174 8.76 1.62 -24.06
CA ASN A 174 10.07 1.00 -23.94
C ASN A 174 10.10 0.26 -22.60
N GLU A 175 10.36 -1.05 -22.63
CA GLU A 175 10.58 -1.81 -21.40
C GLU A 175 11.74 -1.16 -20.64
N SER A 176 11.47 -0.76 -19.39
CA SER A 176 12.52 -0.28 -18.50
C SER A 176 13.57 -1.38 -18.37
N SER A 177 14.78 -1.12 -18.87
CA SER A 177 15.88 -2.09 -18.90
C SER A 177 16.48 -2.37 -17.52
N GLY A 178 15.91 -1.79 -16.44
CA GLY A 178 16.24 -2.10 -15.06
C GLY A 178 17.70 -1.84 -14.67
N LYS A 179 18.46 -1.08 -15.47
CA LYS A 179 19.92 -0.97 -15.32
C LYS A 179 20.48 0.40 -14.94
N GLU A 180 19.68 1.45 -14.95
CA GLU A 180 20.02 2.74 -14.33
C GLU A 180 18.74 3.58 -14.31
N ILE A 181 18.58 4.48 -13.34
CA ILE A 181 17.55 5.52 -13.47
C ILE A 181 18.05 6.52 -14.48
N SER A 182 17.28 6.75 -15.52
CA SER A 182 17.55 7.86 -16.42
C SER A 182 17.06 9.17 -15.79
N LYS A 183 17.67 10.28 -16.21
CA LYS A 183 17.18 11.64 -15.93
C LYS A 183 15.67 11.77 -16.17
N PHE A 184 15.13 11.01 -17.13
CA PHE A 184 13.71 10.98 -17.43
C PHE A 184 12.85 10.44 -16.28
N GLU A 185 13.17 9.31 -15.62
CA GLU A 185 12.31 8.85 -14.51
C GLU A 185 12.34 9.83 -13.33
N TYR A 186 13.51 10.44 -13.04
CA TYR A 186 13.61 11.49 -12.04
C TYR A 186 12.64 12.65 -12.37
N LEU A 187 12.79 13.27 -13.55
CA LEU A 187 11.93 14.38 -13.98
C LEU A 187 10.45 13.99 -13.99
N MET A 188 10.11 12.80 -14.51
CA MET A 188 8.73 12.32 -14.56
C MET A 188 8.11 12.16 -13.16
N THR A 189 8.86 11.63 -12.19
CA THR A 189 8.34 11.48 -10.83
C THR A 189 8.13 12.82 -10.13
N THR A 190 9.05 13.77 -10.31
CA THR A 190 8.91 15.14 -9.78
C THR A 190 7.74 15.87 -10.42
N ALA A 191 7.64 15.84 -11.76
CA ALA A 191 6.54 16.46 -12.49
C ALA A 191 5.17 15.86 -12.11
N CYS A 192 5.09 14.53 -11.95
CA CYS A 192 3.86 13.90 -11.47
C CYS A 192 3.50 14.31 -10.04
N CYS A 193 4.49 14.49 -9.15
CA CYS A 193 4.28 14.96 -7.79
C CYS A 193 3.62 16.35 -7.80
N GLU A 194 4.21 17.28 -8.54
CA GLU A 194 3.73 18.66 -8.65
C GLU A 194 2.36 18.75 -9.31
N TYR A 195 2.20 18.13 -10.49
CA TYR A 195 0.94 18.15 -11.20
C TYR A 195 -0.21 17.59 -10.36
N TYR A 196 0.02 16.51 -9.61
CA TYR A 196 -0.99 15.97 -8.71
C TYR A 196 -1.31 16.94 -7.57
N LYS A 197 -0.33 17.64 -6.98
CA LYS A 197 -0.58 18.62 -5.90
C LYS A 197 -1.57 19.70 -6.36
N TYR A 198 -1.42 20.22 -7.57
CA TYR A 198 -2.32 21.24 -8.13
C TYR A 198 -3.68 20.69 -8.57
N ASN A 199 -3.73 19.45 -9.08
CA ASN A 199 -4.94 18.92 -9.72
C ASN A 199 -5.73 17.91 -8.88
N LYS A 200 -5.27 17.51 -7.69
CA LYS A 200 -5.93 16.46 -6.86
C LYS A 200 -7.40 16.74 -6.50
N LYS A 201 -7.81 18.02 -6.47
CA LYS A 201 -9.19 18.45 -6.18
C LYS A 201 -10.03 18.71 -7.44
N ASN A 202 -9.45 18.55 -8.64
CA ASN A 202 -10.13 18.83 -9.90
C ASN A 202 -11.15 17.72 -10.21
N LYS A 203 -12.43 18.05 -10.07
CA LYS A 203 -13.54 17.11 -10.31
C LYS A 203 -13.71 16.74 -11.77
N ASN A 204 -13.20 17.55 -12.70
CA ASN A 204 -13.30 17.31 -14.14
C ASN A 204 -12.30 16.27 -14.63
N TYR A 205 -11.34 15.86 -13.78
CA TYR A 205 -10.30 14.91 -14.15
C TYR A 205 -10.68 13.51 -13.67
N PRO A 206 -10.52 12.48 -14.52
CA PRO A 206 -10.79 11.11 -14.09
C PRO A 206 -9.94 10.74 -12.88
N GLN A 207 -10.60 10.31 -11.79
CA GLN A 207 -9.92 9.92 -10.54
C GLN A 207 -8.92 8.78 -10.75
N ARG A 208 -9.19 7.91 -11.72
CA ARG A 208 -8.27 6.84 -12.12
C ARG A 208 -6.95 7.41 -12.67
N PHE A 209 -7.01 8.40 -13.55
CA PHE A 209 -5.85 9.06 -14.14
C PHE A 209 -5.03 9.80 -13.09
N LEU A 210 -5.70 10.64 -12.28
CA LEU A 210 -5.06 11.30 -11.12
C LEU A 210 -4.45 10.29 -10.15
N GLY A 211 -5.09 9.14 -9.97
CA GLY A 211 -4.58 8.04 -9.16
C GLY A 211 -3.31 7.38 -9.73
N HIS A 212 -3.11 7.37 -11.05
CA HIS A 212 -1.86 6.93 -11.65
C HIS A 212 -0.76 7.98 -11.52
N ILE A 213 -1.06 9.26 -11.77
CA ILE A 213 -0.13 10.38 -11.53
C ILE A 213 0.33 10.38 -10.06
N LYS A 214 -0.61 10.32 -9.11
CA LYS A 214 -0.32 10.23 -7.66
C LYS A 214 0.67 9.12 -7.34
N LYS A 215 0.50 7.94 -7.94
CA LYS A 215 1.35 6.77 -7.70
C LYS A 215 2.75 6.93 -8.30
N VAL A 216 2.89 7.62 -9.43
CA VAL A 216 4.22 7.93 -9.99
C VAL A 216 4.90 9.00 -9.15
N GLY A 217 4.20 10.08 -8.83
CA GLY A 217 4.71 11.18 -8.02
C GLY A 217 4.93 10.86 -6.54
N SER A 218 4.36 9.77 -6.01
CA SER A 218 4.44 9.44 -4.58
C SER A 218 5.87 9.22 -4.09
N TYR A 219 6.79 8.78 -4.95
CA TYR A 219 8.18 8.54 -4.55
C TYR A 219 8.89 9.87 -4.28
N ALA A 220 8.83 10.81 -5.23
CA ALA A 220 9.36 12.16 -5.05
C ALA A 220 8.69 12.86 -3.87
N ALA A 221 7.36 12.80 -3.76
CA ALA A 221 6.62 13.35 -2.63
C ALA A 221 7.09 12.78 -1.29
N SER A 222 7.30 11.47 -1.20
CA SER A 222 7.75 10.81 0.03
C SER A 222 9.14 11.27 0.45
N VAL A 223 10.07 11.42 -0.51
CA VAL A 223 11.42 11.92 -0.25
C VAL A 223 11.36 13.37 0.23
N MET A 224 10.63 14.24 -0.47
CA MET A 224 10.44 15.64 -0.07
C MET A 224 9.90 15.75 1.35
N ASP A 225 8.86 14.99 1.68
CA ASP A 225 8.26 14.99 3.01
C ASP A 225 9.21 14.44 4.10
N ILE A 226 10.01 13.41 3.79
CA ILE A 226 11.01 12.85 4.71
C ILE A 226 12.10 13.88 5.02
N VAL A 227 12.62 14.54 3.99
CA VAL A 227 13.64 15.60 4.14
C VAL A 227 13.08 16.75 4.96
N ASN A 228 11.88 17.23 4.61
CA ASN A 228 11.18 18.28 5.36
C ASN A 228 10.92 17.93 6.82
N CYS A 229 10.65 16.65 7.10
CA CYS A 229 10.50 16.17 8.47
C CYS A 229 11.86 16.20 9.19
N ALA A 230 12.91 15.68 8.57
CA ALA A 230 14.24 15.58 9.17
C ALA A 230 14.89 16.93 9.48
N CYS A 231 14.56 17.99 8.73
CA CYS A 231 15.06 19.35 8.95
C CYS A 231 14.35 20.12 10.08
N LYS A 232 13.33 19.55 10.73
CA LYS A 232 12.59 20.27 11.80
C LYS A 232 13.24 20.05 13.17
N ASP A 233 13.31 21.12 13.97
CA ASP A 233 13.85 21.11 15.34
C ASP A 233 13.34 19.96 16.20
N LYS A 234 12.01 19.74 16.18
CA LYS A 234 11.39 18.72 17.03
C LYS A 234 11.87 17.28 16.75
N TYR A 235 12.48 17.02 15.60
CA TYR A 235 13.06 15.70 15.29
C TYR A 235 14.58 15.66 15.38
N LYS A 236 15.24 16.78 15.71
CA LYS A 236 16.69 16.85 15.94
C LYS A 236 17.17 15.74 16.87
N ILE A 237 16.60 15.70 18.08
CA ILE A 237 16.96 14.69 19.09
C ILE A 237 16.49 13.28 18.65
N PRO A 238 15.20 13.04 18.32
CA PRO A 238 14.75 11.70 17.91
C PRO A 238 15.52 11.10 16.73
N PHE A 239 15.85 11.87 15.68
CA PHE A 239 16.52 11.35 14.48
C PHE A 239 18.04 11.26 14.62
N SER A 240 18.65 11.97 15.57
CA SER A 240 20.04 11.72 15.94
C SER A 240 20.24 10.30 16.53
N CYS A 241 19.20 9.76 17.19
CA CYS A 241 19.20 8.47 17.85
C CYS A 241 18.09 7.55 17.32
N ILE A 242 18.31 6.97 16.13
CA ILE A 242 17.36 6.03 15.49
C ILE A 242 17.66 4.58 15.91
N ASP A 243 16.72 3.95 16.61
CA ASP A 243 16.66 2.52 16.96
C ASP A 243 15.83 1.79 15.90
N LEU A 244 16.50 1.25 14.88
CA LEU A 244 15.89 0.55 13.76
C LEU A 244 15.73 -0.95 14.06
N ARG A 245 14.53 -1.49 13.86
CA ARG A 245 14.18 -2.89 14.08
C ARG A 245 13.58 -3.50 12.81
N LEU A 246 14.40 -4.24 12.06
CA LEU A 246 13.92 -5.06 10.95
C LEU A 246 13.31 -6.33 11.52
N LEU A 247 12.00 -6.49 11.38
CA LEU A 247 11.32 -7.72 11.79
C LEU A 247 11.64 -8.82 10.79
N ASP A 248 11.67 -10.06 11.27
CA ASP A 248 11.80 -11.21 10.40
C ASP A 248 10.73 -11.13 9.29
N PRO A 249 11.16 -11.27 8.03
CA PRO A 249 10.27 -11.10 6.91
C PRO A 249 9.23 -12.19 7.00
N VAL A 250 7.95 -11.89 6.77
CA VAL A 250 6.96 -12.96 6.81
C VAL A 250 7.22 -13.88 5.64
N PRO A 251 7.77 -15.07 5.85
CA PRO A 251 8.05 -15.95 4.74
C PRO A 251 6.69 -16.47 4.24
N LYS A 252 6.58 -16.71 2.93
CA LYS A 252 5.45 -17.46 2.36
C LYS A 252 5.57 -18.93 2.78
N ASN A 253 5.52 -19.20 4.09
CA ASN A 253 5.67 -20.53 4.65
C ASN A 253 4.29 -21.11 4.97
N CYS A 254 4.17 -22.40 4.72
CA CYS A 254 2.92 -23.15 4.72
C CYS A 254 2.24 -23.20 6.09
N LEU A 255 0.94 -23.51 6.10
CA LEU A 255 0.25 -24.04 7.29
C LEU A 255 1.08 -25.19 7.86
N LYS A 256 1.70 -25.00 9.02
CA LYS A 256 2.45 -26.06 9.74
C LYS A 256 1.53 -27.20 10.20
N ASN A 257 0.22 -26.95 10.28
CA ASN A 257 -0.77 -27.92 10.71
C ASN A 257 -1.11 -28.89 9.57
N LYS A 258 -0.49 -30.08 9.62
CA LYS A 258 -0.69 -31.18 8.67
C LYS A 258 -2.17 -31.56 8.52
N LYS A 259 -2.94 -31.60 9.61
CA LYS A 259 -4.36 -32.02 9.59
C LYS A 259 -5.26 -31.02 8.85
N ILE A 260 -5.07 -29.72 9.09
CA ILE A 260 -5.81 -28.67 8.37
C ILE A 260 -5.46 -28.72 6.89
N ARG A 261 -4.17 -28.87 6.56
CA ARG A 261 -3.70 -28.97 5.17
C ARG A 261 -4.29 -30.18 4.44
N ASP A 262 -4.25 -31.35 5.06
CA ASP A 262 -4.69 -32.60 4.44
C ASP A 262 -6.21 -32.57 4.19
N ARG A 263 -6.98 -31.93 5.08
CA ARG A 263 -8.43 -31.77 4.92
C ARG A 263 -8.83 -30.72 3.88
N LEU A 264 -8.06 -29.63 3.76
CA LEU A 264 -8.21 -28.69 2.64
C LEU A 264 -7.97 -29.43 1.31
N ASN A 265 -6.95 -30.30 1.21
CA ASN A 265 -6.71 -31.10 0.00
C ASN A 265 -7.89 -32.01 -0.37
N GLU A 266 -8.54 -32.59 0.63
CA GLU A 266 -9.71 -33.48 0.48
C GLU A 266 -10.95 -32.70 0.00
N ILE A 267 -11.24 -31.55 0.61
CA ILE A 267 -12.39 -30.69 0.26
C ILE A 267 -12.30 -30.14 -1.16
N TYR A 268 -11.09 -29.81 -1.62
CA TYR A 268 -10.88 -29.21 -2.95
C TYR A 268 -10.52 -30.22 -4.05
N GLY A 269 -10.70 -31.52 -3.78
CA GLY A 269 -10.94 -32.54 -4.80
C GLY A 269 -9.84 -32.70 -5.85
N GLY A 270 -8.63 -33.09 -5.45
CA GLY A 270 -7.70 -33.90 -6.27
C GLY A 270 -7.34 -33.45 -7.70
N THR A 271 -7.78 -32.28 -8.17
CA THR A 271 -7.46 -31.75 -9.50
C THR A 271 -6.08 -31.07 -9.40
N GLY A 272 -5.06 -31.88 -9.70
CA GLY A 272 -3.63 -31.58 -9.68
C GLY A 272 -3.18 -30.49 -10.66
N GLY A 273 -3.77 -29.29 -10.57
CA GLY A 273 -3.30 -28.09 -11.27
C GLY A 273 -3.53 -26.79 -10.49
N GLN A 274 -4.58 -26.71 -9.67
CA GLN A 274 -4.78 -25.57 -8.75
C GLN A 274 -4.19 -25.79 -7.36
N LEU A 275 -3.93 -27.06 -7.00
CA LEU A 275 -3.56 -27.51 -5.66
C LEU A 275 -2.30 -28.39 -5.64
N ASP A 276 -1.55 -28.44 -6.74
CA ASP A 276 -0.20 -29.00 -6.72
C ASP A 276 0.57 -28.45 -5.53
N ARG A 277 1.45 -29.28 -4.96
CA ARG A 277 2.26 -29.01 -3.76
C ARG A 277 2.96 -27.64 -3.73
N GLY A 278 2.98 -26.89 -4.83
CA GLY A 278 3.39 -25.48 -4.91
C GLY A 278 2.34 -24.40 -4.58
N ARG A 279 1.00 -24.63 -4.60
CA ARG A 279 -0.02 -23.54 -4.55
C ARG A 279 -0.81 -23.39 -3.26
N ILE A 280 -1.01 -24.43 -2.44
CA ILE A 280 -1.60 -24.32 -1.08
C ILE A 280 -0.56 -23.80 -0.06
N ASN A 281 0.73 -23.79 -0.43
CA ASN A 281 1.88 -23.34 0.35
C ASN A 281 2.02 -21.81 0.49
N HIS A 282 0.93 -21.05 0.49
CA HIS A 282 0.99 -19.60 0.37
C HIS A 282 0.10 -18.83 1.35
N ILE A 283 -0.32 -19.42 2.45
CA ILE A 283 -0.88 -18.65 3.57
C ILE A 283 0.28 -17.97 4.30
N TYR A 284 0.24 -16.65 4.44
CA TYR A 284 1.27 -15.90 5.17
C TYR A 284 0.63 -14.78 5.99
N LEU A 285 1.30 -14.43 7.08
CA LEU A 285 0.93 -13.28 7.90
C LEU A 285 1.12 -12.00 7.06
N HIS A 286 0.12 -11.15 6.98
CA HIS A 286 0.30 -9.88 6.28
C HIS A 286 1.18 -8.95 7.11
N VAL A 287 1.86 -8.01 6.47
CA VAL A 287 2.96 -7.25 7.08
C VAL A 287 2.50 -6.37 8.23
N GLU A 288 1.27 -5.85 8.16
CA GLU A 288 0.63 -5.13 9.25
C GLU A 288 0.44 -6.02 10.49
N LEU A 289 0.06 -7.27 10.29
CA LEU A 289 -0.15 -8.21 11.38
C LEU A 289 1.19 -8.68 11.97
N ASN A 290 2.25 -8.74 11.16
CA ASN A 290 3.59 -9.06 11.65
C ASN A 290 4.14 -7.98 12.60
N ILE A 291 3.80 -6.71 12.34
CA ILE A 291 4.06 -5.63 13.29
C ILE A 291 3.26 -5.86 14.57
N LEU A 292 1.96 -6.15 14.45
CA LEU A 292 1.09 -6.36 15.63
C LEU A 292 1.42 -7.60 16.46
N THR A 293 2.08 -8.61 15.89
CA THR A 293 2.56 -9.76 16.66
C THR A 293 3.77 -9.41 17.54
N ASN A 294 4.39 -8.25 17.34
CA ASN A 294 5.39 -7.74 18.26
C ASN A 294 4.70 -7.09 19.47
N THR A 295 4.82 -7.71 20.64
CA THR A 295 4.15 -7.29 21.88
C THR A 295 4.55 -5.89 22.34
N ASP A 296 5.76 -5.43 21.99
CA ASP A 296 6.25 -4.08 22.34
C ASP A 296 5.47 -2.97 21.62
N ILE A 297 4.69 -3.33 20.61
CA ILE A 297 3.89 -2.41 19.80
C ILE A 297 2.46 -2.31 20.32
N LEU A 298 1.92 -3.36 20.94
CA LEU A 298 0.53 -3.35 21.39
C LEU A 298 0.37 -2.55 22.69
N SER A 299 -0.24 -1.37 22.59
CA SER A 299 -0.60 -0.53 23.75
C SER A 299 -2.12 -0.34 23.88
N LYS A 300 -2.59 -0.31 25.13
CA LYS A 300 -3.94 0.15 25.47
C LYS A 300 -3.97 1.64 25.86
N GLU A 301 -2.82 2.21 26.15
CA GLU A 301 -2.68 3.58 26.67
C GLU A 301 -2.50 4.58 25.53
N HIS A 302 -1.61 4.26 24.58
CA HIS A 302 -1.23 5.14 23.47
C HIS A 302 -1.73 4.59 22.13
N ASN A 303 -2.06 5.51 21.21
CA ASN A 303 -2.46 5.13 19.86
C ASN A 303 -1.24 4.75 19.02
N GLU A 304 -1.27 3.54 18.47
CA GLU A 304 -0.18 2.94 17.71
C GLU A 304 -0.51 2.96 16.23
N PHE A 305 0.22 3.76 15.46
CA PHE A 305 0.01 3.86 14.02
C PHE A 305 0.88 2.87 13.25
N ILE A 306 0.27 2.17 12.28
CA ILE A 306 0.95 1.28 11.35
C ILE A 306 0.72 1.76 9.93
N ALA A 307 1.78 2.28 9.34
CA ALA A 307 1.77 2.72 7.97
C ALA A 307 2.05 1.55 7.02
N VAL A 308 1.15 1.30 6.08
CA VAL A 308 1.30 0.24 5.08
C VAL A 308 1.42 0.80 3.67
N SER A 309 2.36 0.26 2.89
CA SER A 309 2.62 0.69 1.51
C SER A 309 1.54 0.27 0.49
N LYS A 310 0.60 -0.56 0.95
CA LYS A 310 -0.67 -0.89 0.29
C LYS A 310 -1.74 -0.95 1.37
N LYS A 311 -2.95 -0.46 1.07
CA LYS A 311 -4.10 -0.54 1.99
C LYS A 311 -4.28 -1.96 2.53
N CYS A 312 -4.60 -2.08 3.82
CA CYS A 312 -4.85 -3.34 4.51
C CYS A 312 -5.94 -4.15 3.83
N CYS A 313 -5.84 -5.47 3.87
CA CYS A 313 -6.94 -6.31 3.39
C CYS A 313 -8.09 -6.38 4.38
N TYR A 314 -9.25 -6.87 3.91
CA TYR A 314 -10.45 -7.00 4.74
C TYR A 314 -10.16 -7.75 6.05
N LEU A 315 -9.51 -8.93 5.97
CA LEU A 315 -9.22 -9.74 7.16
C LEU A 315 -8.23 -9.05 8.12
N CYS A 316 -7.25 -8.31 7.61
CA CYS A 316 -6.35 -7.52 8.46
C CYS A 316 -7.10 -6.40 9.15
N GLU A 317 -7.94 -5.67 8.43
CA GLU A 317 -8.75 -4.59 8.97
C GLU A 317 -9.74 -5.11 10.03
N SER A 318 -10.41 -6.24 9.77
CA SER A 318 -11.31 -6.90 10.73
C SER A 318 -10.55 -7.34 11.98
N TYR A 319 -9.35 -7.92 11.84
CA TYR A 319 -8.53 -8.30 12.99
C TYR A 319 -8.08 -7.08 13.81
N ILE A 320 -7.73 -5.97 13.16
CA ILE A 320 -7.41 -4.72 13.86
C ILE A 320 -8.63 -4.16 14.60
N LYS A 321 -9.83 -4.19 13.98
CA LYS A 321 -11.08 -3.79 14.65
C LYS A 321 -11.39 -4.67 15.86
N PHE A 322 -11.14 -5.97 15.76
CA PHE A 322 -11.23 -6.90 16.88
C PHE A 322 -10.24 -6.55 18.01
N LEU A 323 -8.98 -6.23 17.70
CA LEU A 323 -8.04 -5.77 18.73
C LEU A 323 -8.52 -4.46 19.39
N ARG A 324 -9.12 -3.54 18.63
CA ARG A 324 -9.71 -2.31 19.20
C ARG A 324 -10.84 -2.62 20.17
N SER A 325 -11.70 -3.61 19.88
CA SER A 325 -12.75 -4.02 20.82
C SER A 325 -12.21 -4.66 22.10
N LYS A 326 -10.96 -5.17 22.08
CA LYS A 326 -10.22 -5.61 23.28
C LYS A 326 -9.51 -4.47 24.04
N GLY A 327 -9.67 -3.22 23.58
CA GLY A 327 -9.13 -2.02 24.21
C GLY A 327 -7.76 -1.57 23.71
N TYR A 328 -7.19 -2.23 22.69
CA TYR A 328 -5.94 -1.75 22.08
C TYR A 328 -6.20 -0.52 21.19
N LYS A 329 -5.33 0.48 21.28
CA LYS A 329 -5.45 1.70 20.47
C LYS A 329 -4.52 1.59 19.26
N ILE A 330 -5.05 1.13 18.13
CA ILE A 330 -4.27 0.88 16.91
C ILE A 330 -4.91 1.62 15.74
N THR A 331 -4.12 2.31 14.92
CA THR A 331 -4.56 2.95 13.68
C THR A 331 -3.70 2.48 12.50
N VAL A 332 -4.29 2.38 11.31
CA VAL A 332 -3.57 1.97 10.09
C VAL A 332 -3.83 2.95 8.96
N SER A 333 -2.92 3.03 7.98
CA SER A 333 -3.02 3.97 6.84
C SER A 333 -4.20 3.72 5.88
N GLY A 334 -5.05 2.74 6.16
CA GLY A 334 -6.34 2.53 5.51
C GLY A 334 -6.55 1.09 5.03
N GLY A 335 -7.82 0.70 4.92
CA GLY A 335 -8.24 -0.61 4.43
C GLY A 335 -8.78 -0.56 3.01
N HIS A 336 -8.62 -1.66 2.29
CA HIS A 336 -9.41 -1.97 1.12
C HIS A 336 -10.29 -3.18 1.45
N LYS A 337 -11.51 -3.19 0.92
CA LYS A 337 -12.48 -4.25 1.21
C LYS A 337 -12.12 -5.60 0.56
N LYS A 338 -11.02 -5.71 -0.20
CA LYS A 338 -10.61 -6.96 -0.83
C LYS A 338 -10.12 -8.01 0.17
N LEU A 339 -10.63 -9.23 0.01
CA LEU A 339 -10.26 -10.42 0.76
C LEU A 339 -9.13 -11.20 0.06
N TYR A 340 -8.14 -11.67 0.80
CA TYR A 340 -7.06 -12.51 0.28
C TYR A 340 -7.04 -13.87 0.97
N HIS A 341 -7.23 -14.94 0.20
CA HIS A 341 -7.07 -16.33 0.63
C HIS A 341 -5.67 -16.69 1.15
N LYS A 342 -4.64 -15.91 0.78
CA LYS A 342 -3.25 -16.06 1.23
C LYS A 342 -3.03 -15.28 2.53
N TRP A 343 -3.82 -15.56 3.55
CA TRP A 343 -3.82 -14.82 4.81
C TRP A 343 -3.69 -15.77 5.98
N LYS A 344 -2.75 -15.50 6.88
CA LYS A 344 -2.53 -16.28 8.11
C LYS A 344 -3.11 -15.54 9.29
N LEU A 345 -3.94 -16.24 10.06
CA LEU A 345 -4.44 -15.79 11.35
C LEU A 345 -3.28 -15.61 12.36
N PRO A 346 -3.19 -14.47 13.07
CA PRO A 346 -2.26 -14.32 14.18
C PRO A 346 -2.58 -15.31 15.32
N ASP A 347 -1.56 -15.78 16.02
CA ASP A 347 -1.75 -16.77 17.09
C ASP A 347 -2.50 -16.15 18.29
N THR A 348 -2.20 -14.88 18.60
CA THR A 348 -2.88 -14.07 19.62
C THR A 348 -4.37 -13.96 19.30
N TYR A 349 -5.24 -14.31 20.24
CA TYR A 349 -6.71 -14.31 20.09
C TYR A 349 -7.24 -15.08 18.86
N SER A 350 -6.47 -16.01 18.29
CA SER A 350 -6.83 -16.76 17.08
C SER A 350 -8.23 -17.39 17.16
N SER A 351 -8.51 -18.15 18.22
CA SER A 351 -9.80 -18.81 18.40
C SER A 351 -10.98 -17.84 18.56
N GLU A 352 -10.78 -16.76 19.31
CA GLU A 352 -11.81 -15.74 19.54
C GLU A 352 -12.12 -14.96 18.26
N PHE A 353 -11.08 -14.51 17.56
CA PHE A 353 -11.26 -13.81 16.30
C PHE A 353 -11.90 -14.71 15.24
N ALA A 354 -11.47 -15.97 15.12
CA ALA A 354 -12.05 -16.90 14.16
C ALA A 354 -13.56 -17.05 14.37
N LYS A 355 -14.01 -17.19 15.62
CA LYS A 355 -15.45 -17.22 15.96
C LYS A 355 -16.18 -15.96 15.53
N CYS A 356 -15.63 -14.78 15.83
CA CYS A 356 -16.25 -13.51 15.44
C CYS A 356 -16.32 -13.35 13.92
N ALA A 357 -15.25 -13.69 13.21
CA ALA A 357 -15.15 -13.47 11.77
C ALA A 357 -15.96 -14.48 10.93
N LEU A 358 -16.32 -15.64 11.49
CA LEU A 358 -17.14 -16.63 10.78
C LEU A 358 -18.50 -16.05 10.34
N CYS A 359 -19.19 -15.33 11.23
CA CYS A 359 -20.47 -14.71 10.93
C CYS A 359 -20.37 -13.65 9.82
N ASP A 360 -19.32 -12.82 9.86
CA ASP A 360 -19.09 -11.80 8.84
C ASP A 360 -18.81 -12.44 7.47
N LEU A 361 -18.07 -13.55 7.45
CA LEU A 361 -17.78 -14.28 6.21
C LEU A 361 -19.03 -14.95 5.63
N ASP A 362 -19.93 -15.47 6.47
CA ASP A 362 -21.21 -16.01 6.00
C ASP A 362 -22.04 -14.92 5.31
N GLN A 363 -22.19 -13.77 5.96
CA GLN A 363 -22.92 -12.63 5.38
C GLN A 363 -22.32 -12.15 4.05
N ILE A 364 -20.99 -12.12 3.96
CA ILE A 364 -20.29 -11.76 2.71
C ILE A 364 -20.59 -12.77 1.60
N ILE A 365 -20.52 -14.07 1.92
CA ILE A 365 -20.77 -15.13 0.95
C ILE A 365 -22.23 -15.11 0.49
N GLU A 366 -23.17 -15.02 1.43
CA GLU A 366 -24.61 -14.94 1.14
C GLU A 366 -24.95 -13.72 0.29
N SER A 367 -24.48 -12.52 0.67
CA SER A 367 -24.75 -11.29 -0.07
C SER A 367 -24.24 -11.35 -1.51
N GLU A 368 -23.08 -11.94 -1.75
CA GLU A 368 -22.54 -12.04 -3.11
C GLU A 368 -23.25 -13.13 -3.94
N ILE A 369 -23.66 -14.25 -3.33
CA ILE A 369 -24.50 -15.27 -3.99
C ILE A 369 -25.82 -14.64 -4.43
N GLU A 370 -26.46 -13.84 -3.58
CA GLU A 370 -27.67 -13.11 -3.94
C GLU A 370 -27.45 -12.13 -5.09
N GLN A 371 -26.36 -11.35 -5.05
CA GLN A 371 -26.04 -10.41 -6.14
C GLN A 371 -25.83 -11.15 -7.46
N HIS A 372 -25.07 -12.26 -7.45
CA HIS A 372 -24.85 -13.07 -8.63
C HIS A 372 -26.15 -13.67 -9.17
N THR A 373 -27.03 -14.16 -8.29
CA THR A 373 -28.35 -14.68 -8.68
C THR A 373 -29.23 -13.60 -9.31
N LYS A 374 -29.23 -12.38 -8.74
CA LYS A 374 -29.94 -11.21 -9.28
C LYS A 374 -29.38 -10.74 -10.63
N ILE A 375 -28.07 -10.83 -10.84
CA ILE A 375 -27.43 -10.49 -12.13
C ILE A 375 -27.80 -11.51 -13.19
N ILE A 376 -27.71 -12.81 -12.89
CA ILE A 376 -28.09 -13.88 -13.83
C ILE A 376 -29.57 -13.71 -14.22
N ALA A 377 -30.46 -13.48 -13.25
CA ALA A 377 -31.87 -13.23 -13.50
C ALA A 377 -32.15 -11.98 -14.36
N LYS A 378 -31.27 -10.96 -14.34
CA LYS A 378 -31.35 -9.78 -15.21
C LYS A 378 -30.75 -10.02 -16.60
N SER A 379 -29.73 -10.87 -16.73
CA SER A 379 -29.13 -11.19 -18.03
C SER A 379 -30.07 -12.01 -18.93
N ASP A 380 -31.05 -12.69 -18.36
CA ASP A 380 -32.10 -13.38 -19.10
C ASP A 380 -33.24 -12.42 -19.54
N SER A 381 -33.18 -11.15 -19.16
CA SER A 381 -34.17 -10.12 -19.51
C SER A 381 -33.51 -8.84 -20.06
N ASN A 382 -33.62 -8.64 -21.38
CA ASN A 382 -33.30 -7.43 -22.17
C ASN A 382 -31.90 -7.46 -22.85
N GLY A 383 -31.76 -7.25 -24.16
CA GLY A 383 -32.55 -6.37 -25.04
C GLY A 383 -31.83 -5.02 -25.21
N GLU A 384 -31.56 -4.62 -26.45
CA GLU A 384 -30.57 -3.65 -26.95
C GLU A 384 -30.61 -2.17 -26.47
N ASN A 385 -29.50 -1.47 -26.76
CA ASN A 385 -29.27 -0.02 -27.00
C ASN A 385 -29.07 0.93 -25.79
N ALA A 386 -28.37 2.08 -25.85
CA ALA A 386 -27.26 2.66 -26.65
C ALA A 386 -26.90 4.03 -25.96
N ASP A 387 -25.68 4.54 -26.21
CA ASP A 387 -25.13 5.94 -26.18
C ASP A 387 -26.02 7.16 -25.77
N SER A 388 -25.55 8.34 -25.36
CA SER A 388 -24.24 9.02 -25.19
C SER A 388 -24.47 10.40 -24.51
N ASP A 389 -23.37 11.11 -24.25
CA ASP A 389 -23.19 12.58 -24.31
C ASP A 389 -23.18 13.46 -23.05
N ASN A 390 -22.17 14.34 -23.09
CA ASN A 390 -21.73 15.34 -22.13
C ASN A 390 -21.34 16.60 -22.95
N PRO A 391 -21.54 17.84 -22.46
CA PRO A 391 -20.85 18.99 -23.03
C PRO A 391 -19.90 19.71 -22.07
N ILE A 392 -18.89 20.32 -22.68
CA ILE A 392 -17.65 20.94 -22.17
C ILE A 392 -17.77 22.47 -22.11
N ARG A 393 -17.07 23.16 -21.17
CA ARG A 393 -16.38 24.49 -21.27
C ARG A 393 -16.01 25.01 -19.87
N ASN A 394 -15.01 25.86 -19.60
CA ASN A 394 -13.69 26.23 -20.15
C ASN A 394 -12.94 26.91 -18.98
N HIS A 395 -11.64 26.68 -18.80
CA HIS A 395 -10.80 27.38 -17.80
C HIS A 395 -9.76 28.30 -18.47
N VAL A 396 -9.51 29.46 -17.85
CA VAL A 396 -8.47 30.46 -18.16
C VAL A 396 -7.22 30.21 -17.29
N ALA A 397 -6.04 30.51 -17.85
CA ALA A 397 -4.69 30.18 -17.41
C ALA A 397 -4.01 31.15 -16.41
N MET A 398 -2.94 30.69 -15.73
CA MET A 398 -1.66 31.44 -15.54
C MET A 398 -0.51 30.58 -14.94
N LYS A 399 0.74 30.86 -15.41
CA LYS A 399 2.11 30.42 -15.01
C LYS A 399 2.47 30.91 -13.57
N LYS A 400 3.53 30.48 -12.84
CA LYS A 400 4.94 30.19 -13.16
C LYS A 400 5.64 29.58 -11.91
N ILE A 401 6.77 28.88 -12.11
CA ILE A 401 8.05 28.85 -11.34
C ILE A 401 8.62 27.42 -11.30
N PHE A 402 9.78 27.21 -11.96
CA PHE A 402 11.04 26.63 -11.45
C PHE A 402 11.89 26.17 -12.65
N SER A 403 12.76 27.07 -13.10
CA SER A 403 13.93 26.77 -13.95
C SER A 403 15.13 27.34 -13.22
N ASN A 404 16.03 26.48 -12.75
CA ASN A 404 17.42 26.79 -12.42
C ASN A 404 18.12 25.51 -11.95
N VAL A 405 18.68 24.72 -12.87
CA VAL A 405 19.98 24.06 -12.73
C VAL A 405 20.51 23.82 -14.15
N ALA A 406 21.48 24.64 -14.58
CA ALA A 406 22.38 24.34 -15.69
C ALA A 406 23.65 23.67 -15.15
#